data_AF-A0AAW5KFC2-F1
#
_entry.id   AF-A0AAW5KFC2-F1
#
_cell.length_a   1.000
_cell.length_b   1.000
_cell.length_c   1.000
_cell.angle_alpha   90.00
_cell.angle_beta   90.00
_cell.angle_gamma   90.00
#
_symmetry.space_group_name_H-M   'P 1'
#
loop_
_entity.id
_entity.type
_entity.pdbx_description
1 polymer ?
#
loop_
_entity_poly.entity_id
_entity_poly.type
_entity_poly.pdbx_seq_one_letter_code
_entity_poly.pdbx_strand_id
1 'polypeptide(L)'
;MGHLGFSYIGLLWLAMLFVPNLYWVKRQPTGYTAAGENRLLVALERIGEAGVTCCALVFSDFNLHSLSPRSLWLALSLALMMAYEFWWVRYFRSGRTLRDFYRPLLGVPVAGATLPVLAFLALGIYGQVVWMVLAALVLGVGHIGIHLQHRREIEG
;
A
#
# COMPACT_ATOMS: atom_id res chain seq x y z
N MET A 1 -8.69 15.28 13.60
CA MET A 1 -8.75 14.02 14.35
C MET A 1 -10.11 13.41 14.04
N GLY A 2 -10.14 12.16 13.56
CA GLY A 2 -11.32 11.57 12.91
C GLY A 2 -12.43 11.14 13.87
N HIS A 3 -13.58 10.80 13.30
CA HIS A 3 -14.77 10.30 13.96
C HIS A 3 -14.75 8.77 14.01
N LEU A 4 -14.86 8.22 15.22
CA LEU A 4 -14.92 6.78 15.40
C LEU A 4 -16.21 6.22 14.78
N GLY A 5 -16.06 5.23 13.93
CA GLY A 5 -17.14 4.57 13.22
C GLY A 5 -16.60 3.64 12.14
N PHE A 6 -17.37 2.64 11.77
CA PHE A 6 -16.92 1.66 10.79
C PHE A 6 -16.77 2.29 9.39
N SER A 7 -15.62 2.05 8.75
CA SER A 7 -15.41 2.44 7.35
C SER A 7 -15.58 1.27 6.40
N TYR A 8 -16.61 1.33 5.55
CA TYR A 8 -16.77 0.35 4.47
C TYR A 8 -15.80 0.63 3.30
N ILE A 9 -15.44 1.90 3.06
CA ILE A 9 -14.41 2.26 2.06
C ILE A 9 -13.04 1.77 2.52
N GLY A 10 -12.69 1.98 3.78
CA GLY A 10 -11.44 1.46 4.35
C GLY A 10 -11.38 -0.06 4.31
N LEU A 11 -12.48 -0.76 4.62
CA LEU A 11 -12.56 -2.21 4.45
C LEU A 11 -12.34 -2.62 2.98
N LEU A 12 -12.96 -1.93 2.03
CA LEU A 12 -12.78 -2.20 0.60
C LEU A 12 -11.31 -2.03 0.17
N TRP A 13 -10.63 -0.98 0.65
CA TRP A 13 -9.22 -0.75 0.36
C TRP A 13 -8.33 -1.84 0.95
N LEU A 14 -8.63 -2.28 2.18
CA LEU A 14 -7.91 -3.41 2.80
C LEU A 14 -8.18 -4.72 2.05
N ALA A 15 -9.40 -4.94 1.54
CA ALA A 15 -9.69 -6.12 0.72
C ALA A 15 -8.87 -6.10 -0.57
N MET A 16 -8.85 -4.97 -1.29
CA MET A 16 -8.00 -4.78 -2.47
C MET A 16 -6.52 -4.97 -2.13
N LEU A 17 -6.04 -4.45 -1.00
CA LEU A 17 -4.65 -4.66 -0.58
C LEU A 17 -4.34 -6.13 -0.26
N PHE A 18 -5.17 -6.80 0.54
CA PHE A 18 -4.84 -8.11 1.09
C PHE A 18 -5.12 -9.27 0.13
N VAL A 19 -6.16 -9.21 -0.70
CA VAL A 19 -6.51 -10.31 -1.61
C VAL A 19 -5.34 -10.73 -2.53
N PRO A 20 -4.69 -9.82 -3.28
CA PRO A 20 -3.58 -10.21 -4.14
C PRO A 20 -2.32 -10.55 -3.35
N ASN A 21 -2.07 -9.89 -2.21
CA ASN A 21 -0.97 -10.24 -1.30
C ASN A 21 -1.09 -11.66 -0.75
N LEU A 22 -2.28 -12.07 -0.30
CA LEU A 22 -2.54 -13.43 0.19
C LEU A 22 -2.37 -14.47 -0.92
N TYR A 23 -2.76 -14.12 -2.14
CA TYR A 23 -2.53 -14.98 -3.30
C TYR A 23 -1.03 -15.08 -3.64
N TRP A 24 -0.27 -13.99 -3.50
CA TRP A 24 1.17 -13.96 -3.70
C TRP A 24 1.95 -14.77 -2.66
N VAL A 25 1.60 -14.69 -1.37
CA VAL A 25 2.26 -15.47 -0.30
C VAL A 25 2.25 -16.98 -0.60
N LYS A 26 1.19 -17.47 -1.24
CA LYS A 26 1.09 -18.89 -1.65
C LYS A 26 1.91 -19.24 -2.90
N ARG A 27 2.45 -18.25 -3.61
CA ARG A 27 3.06 -18.39 -4.95
C ARG A 27 4.30 -17.50 -5.10
N GLN A 28 5.09 -17.36 -4.03
CA GLN A 28 6.28 -16.52 -4.03
C GLN A 28 7.29 -16.97 -5.09
N PRO A 29 7.99 -16.03 -5.74
CA PRO A 29 9.04 -16.36 -6.69
C PRO A 29 10.22 -17.04 -6.00
N THR A 30 10.86 -18.00 -6.68
CA THR A 30 12.05 -18.68 -6.18
C THR A 30 13.18 -17.67 -5.94
N GLY A 31 13.77 -17.69 -4.74
CA GLY A 31 14.85 -16.78 -4.34
C GLY A 31 14.39 -15.51 -3.60
N TYR A 32 13.11 -15.33 -3.33
CA TYR A 32 12.66 -14.29 -2.40
C TYR A 32 13.16 -14.62 -0.98
N THR A 33 13.93 -13.73 -0.36
CA THR A 33 14.41 -13.89 1.02
C THR A 33 14.27 -12.57 1.77
N ALA A 34 13.82 -12.62 3.01
CA ALA A 34 13.83 -11.47 3.94
C ALA A 34 15.15 -11.39 4.73
N ALA A 35 16.18 -12.11 4.30
CA ALA A 35 17.45 -12.16 5.01
C ALA A 35 18.27 -10.89 4.72
N GLY A 36 18.68 -10.17 5.78
CA GLY A 36 19.48 -8.94 5.64
C GLY A 36 18.67 -7.64 5.65
N GLU A 37 17.35 -7.70 5.86
CA GLU A 37 16.53 -6.51 6.01
C GLU A 37 16.94 -5.67 7.24
N ASN A 38 16.95 -4.34 7.07
CA ASN A 38 17.23 -3.43 8.16
C ASN A 38 16.12 -3.50 9.23
N ARG A 39 16.49 -3.91 10.45
CA ARG A 39 15.56 -4.08 11.58
C ARG A 39 14.73 -2.83 11.91
N LEU A 40 15.29 -1.64 11.72
CA LEU A 40 14.55 -0.39 11.93
C LEU A 40 13.47 -0.20 10.87
N LEU A 41 13.78 -0.47 9.59
CA LEU A 41 12.80 -0.37 8.51
C LEU A 41 11.68 -1.41 8.67
N VAL A 42 12.02 -2.63 9.10
CA VAL A 42 11.02 -3.66 9.41
C VAL A 42 10.12 -3.22 10.56
N ALA A 43 10.67 -2.64 11.63
CA ALA A 43 9.86 -2.12 12.72
C ALA A 43 8.90 -1.01 12.26
N LEU A 44 9.38 -0.08 11.43
CA LEU A 44 8.55 0.97 10.84
C LEU A 44 7.46 0.41 9.93
N GLU A 45 7.78 -0.59 9.10
CA GLU A 45 6.79 -1.29 8.27
C GLU A 45 5.69 -1.90 9.15
N ARG A 46 6.03 -2.68 10.19
CA ARG A 46 5.04 -3.34 11.04
C ARG A 46 4.16 -2.35 11.81
N ILE A 47 4.76 -1.28 12.33
CA ILE A 47 4.01 -0.20 13.00
C ILE A 47 3.08 0.49 12.00
N GLY A 48 3.57 0.77 10.79
CA GLY A 48 2.80 1.39 9.72
C GLY A 48 1.64 0.52 9.24
N GLU A 49 1.86 -0.78 9.03
CA GLU A 49 0.85 -1.76 8.63
C GLU A 49 -0.28 -1.84 9.65
N ALA A 50 0.07 -1.98 10.94
CA ALA A 50 -0.89 -2.00 12.02
C ALA A 50 -1.67 -0.69 12.09
N GLY A 51 -0.96 0.45 12.00
CA GLY A 51 -1.56 1.78 12.01
C GLY A 51 -2.55 2.00 10.88
N VAL A 52 -2.16 1.70 9.63
CA VAL A 52 -3.01 1.85 8.44
C VAL A 52 -4.22 0.93 8.52
N THR A 53 -4.02 -0.34 8.90
CA THR A 53 -5.11 -1.32 9.02
C THR A 53 -6.12 -0.91 10.08
N CYS A 54 -5.67 -0.52 11.27
CA CYS A 54 -6.55 -0.05 12.34
C CYS A 54 -7.27 1.23 11.94
N CYS A 55 -6.54 2.24 11.44
CA CYS A 55 -7.15 3.51 11.02
C CYS A 55 -8.19 3.30 9.93
N ALA A 56 -7.89 2.46 8.92
CA ALA A 56 -8.78 2.20 7.80
C ALA A 56 -10.15 1.72 8.25
N LEU A 57 -10.24 0.93 9.33
CA LEU A 57 -11.52 0.37 9.79
C LEU A 57 -12.25 1.25 10.80
N VAL A 58 -11.52 1.99 11.64
CA VAL A 58 -12.07 2.68 12.84
C VAL A 58 -12.61 4.08 12.58
N PHE A 59 -12.26 4.71 11.45
CA PHE A 59 -12.72 6.08 11.15
C PHE A 59 -13.77 6.11 10.03
N SER A 60 -15.00 6.51 10.37
CA SER A 60 -16.09 6.58 9.39
C SER A 60 -15.92 7.73 8.38
N ASP A 61 -14.99 8.65 8.60
CA ASP A 61 -14.71 9.81 7.73
C ASP A 61 -14.28 9.42 6.31
N PHE A 62 -13.85 8.18 6.11
CA PHE A 62 -13.48 7.66 4.78
C PHE A 62 -14.69 7.20 3.96
N ASN A 63 -15.86 7.09 4.56
CA ASN A 63 -17.08 6.71 3.84
C ASN A 63 -17.49 7.81 2.86
N LEU A 64 -18.30 7.46 1.87
CA LEU A 64 -18.78 8.43 0.89
C LEU A 64 -19.66 9.48 1.57
N HIS A 65 -19.21 10.72 1.48
CA HIS A 65 -19.96 11.91 1.83
C HIS A 65 -20.45 12.63 0.56
N SER A 66 -21.25 13.69 0.74
CA SER A 66 -21.64 14.59 -0.35
C SER A 66 -20.41 15.05 -1.15
N LEU A 67 -20.54 15.04 -2.48
CA LEU A 67 -19.45 15.42 -3.37
C LEU A 67 -18.95 16.83 -3.06
N SER A 68 -17.64 16.97 -2.97
CA SER A 68 -16.96 18.24 -2.76
C SER A 68 -15.58 18.19 -3.41
N PRO A 69 -14.82 19.31 -3.50
CA PRO A 69 -13.46 19.28 -4.02
C PRO A 69 -12.56 18.25 -3.32
N ARG A 70 -12.84 17.90 -2.05
CA ARG A 70 -12.12 16.83 -1.34
C ARG A 70 -12.32 15.46 -1.95
N SER A 71 -13.46 15.20 -2.61
CA SER A 71 -13.75 13.93 -3.27
C SER A 71 -12.73 13.60 -4.38
N LEU A 72 -11.98 14.60 -4.88
CA LEU A 72 -10.84 14.38 -5.76
C LEU A 72 -9.73 13.54 -5.10
N TRP A 73 -9.51 13.68 -3.79
CA TRP A 73 -8.56 12.85 -3.05
C TRP A 73 -9.02 11.38 -2.95
N LEU A 74 -10.33 11.16 -2.79
CA LEU A 74 -10.89 9.81 -2.83
C LEU A 74 -10.78 9.21 -4.24
N ALA A 75 -11.08 10.00 -5.28
CA ALA A 75 -10.90 9.57 -6.66
C ALA A 75 -9.45 9.23 -6.99
N LEU A 76 -8.49 10.04 -6.51
CA LEU A 76 -7.06 9.76 -6.63
C LEU A 76 -6.68 8.48 -5.88
N SER A 77 -7.16 8.29 -4.65
CA SER A 77 -6.94 7.09 -3.87
C SER A 77 -7.44 5.83 -4.61
N LEU A 78 -8.63 5.91 -5.21
CA LEU A 78 -9.20 4.84 -6.02
C LEU A 78 -8.35 4.58 -7.27
N ALA A 79 -7.93 5.62 -8.00
CA ALA A 79 -7.08 5.47 -9.18
C ALA A 79 -5.75 4.78 -8.84
N LEU A 80 -5.15 5.10 -7.69
CA LEU A 80 -3.93 4.46 -7.19
C LEU A 80 -4.15 2.99 -6.83
N MET A 81 -5.27 2.66 -6.16
CA MET A 81 -5.62 1.26 -5.88
C MET A 81 -5.90 0.46 -7.16
N MET A 82 -6.55 1.06 -8.16
CA MET A 82 -6.76 0.41 -9.45
C MET A 82 -5.44 0.18 -10.21
N ALA A 83 -4.51 1.14 -10.14
CA ALA A 83 -3.16 0.96 -10.69
C ALA A 83 -2.38 -0.16 -9.97
N TYR A 84 -2.57 -0.29 -8.66
CA TYR A 84 -2.02 -1.38 -7.85
C TYR A 84 -2.59 -2.75 -8.24
N GLU A 85 -3.91 -2.87 -8.43
CA GLU A 85 -4.52 -4.11 -8.92
C GLU A 85 -4.04 -4.46 -10.33
N PHE A 86 -3.94 -3.45 -11.22
CA PHE A 86 -3.38 -3.65 -12.55
C PHE A 86 -1.93 -4.14 -12.50
N TRP A 87 -1.13 -3.59 -11.56
CA TRP A 87 0.23 -4.06 -11.31
C TRP A 87 0.25 -5.55 -10.95
N TRP A 88 -0.64 -6.01 -10.07
CA TRP A 88 -0.75 -7.41 -9.70
C TRP A 88 -1.16 -8.29 -10.87
N VAL A 89 -2.16 -7.89 -11.64
CA VAL A 89 -2.57 -8.64 -12.85
C VAL A 89 -1.39 -8.79 -13.80
N ARG A 90 -0.63 -7.72 -14.03
CA ARG A 90 0.59 -7.75 -14.85
C ARG A 90 1.64 -8.70 -14.27
N TYR A 91 1.86 -8.68 -12.95
CA TYR A 91 2.81 -9.57 -12.28
C TYR A 91 2.38 -11.03 -12.40
N PHE A 92 1.13 -11.38 -12.10
CA PHE A 92 0.66 -12.76 -12.14
C PHE A 92 0.55 -13.34 -13.55
N ARG A 93 0.40 -12.48 -14.57
CA ARG A 93 0.46 -12.88 -15.99
C ARG A 93 1.89 -13.00 -16.53
N SER A 94 2.91 -12.59 -15.77
CA SER A 94 4.31 -12.68 -16.17
C SER A 94 4.93 -14.05 -15.84
N GLY A 95 6.24 -14.19 -16.09
CA GLY A 95 7.00 -15.36 -15.65
C GLY A 95 7.07 -15.51 -14.12
N ARG A 96 6.58 -14.50 -13.36
CA ARG A 96 6.60 -14.45 -11.88
C ARG A 96 8.03 -14.58 -11.35
N THR A 97 8.97 -13.93 -12.01
CA THR A 97 10.36 -13.85 -11.54
C THR A 97 10.52 -12.71 -10.53
N LEU A 98 11.62 -12.71 -9.76
CA LEU A 98 11.98 -11.56 -8.91
C LEU A 98 12.11 -10.26 -9.73
N ARG A 99 12.66 -10.36 -10.94
CA ARG A 99 12.78 -9.21 -11.85
C ARG A 99 11.41 -8.67 -12.25
N ASP A 100 10.43 -9.54 -12.50
CA ASP A 100 9.05 -9.13 -12.80
C ASP A 100 8.41 -8.43 -11.60
N PHE A 101 8.69 -8.91 -10.39
CA PHE A 101 8.21 -8.31 -9.14
C PHE A 101 8.75 -6.90 -8.93
N TYR A 102 10.04 -6.66 -9.18
CA TYR A 102 10.63 -5.33 -9.00
C TYR A 102 10.51 -4.41 -10.23
N ARG A 103 9.88 -4.88 -11.31
CA ARG A 103 9.72 -4.10 -12.55
C ARG A 103 8.87 -2.84 -12.32
N PRO A 104 9.38 -1.64 -12.65
CA PRO A 104 8.62 -0.40 -12.52
C PRO A 104 7.30 -0.41 -13.28
N LEU A 105 6.33 0.37 -12.80
CA LEU A 105 5.08 0.64 -13.49
C LEU A 105 4.94 2.15 -13.68
N LEU A 106 4.78 2.60 -14.93
CA LEU A 106 4.64 4.03 -15.27
C LEU A 106 5.76 4.91 -14.67
N GLY A 107 6.99 4.39 -14.62
CA GLY A 107 8.13 5.08 -14.01
C GLY A 107 8.19 5.05 -12.48
N VAL A 108 7.17 4.53 -11.80
CA VAL A 108 7.18 4.36 -10.34
C VAL A 108 8.04 3.15 -9.96
N PRO A 109 9.16 3.34 -9.24
CA PRO A 109 9.96 2.23 -8.73
C PRO A 109 9.17 1.48 -7.65
N VAL A 110 9.38 0.16 -7.58
CA VAL A 110 8.75 -0.71 -6.55
C VAL A 110 7.25 -0.46 -6.41
N ALA A 111 6.56 -0.36 -7.55
CA ALA A 111 5.16 0.11 -7.62
C ALA A 111 4.18 -0.68 -6.74
N GLY A 112 4.42 -1.98 -6.53
CA GLY A 112 3.62 -2.80 -5.60
C GLY A 112 3.66 -2.29 -4.16
N ALA A 113 4.76 -1.69 -3.72
CA ALA A 113 4.91 -1.10 -2.39
C ALA A 113 4.45 0.37 -2.35
N THR A 114 4.79 1.14 -3.40
CA THR A 114 4.55 2.58 -3.44
C THR A 114 3.07 2.94 -3.63
N LEU A 115 2.35 2.24 -4.51
CA LEU A 115 0.97 2.60 -4.87
C LEU A 115 -0.01 2.49 -3.69
N PRO A 116 0.00 1.42 -2.87
CA PRO A 116 -0.86 1.34 -1.69
C PRO A 116 -0.58 2.46 -0.68
N VAL A 117 0.70 2.75 -0.41
CA VAL A 117 1.09 3.81 0.53
C VAL A 117 0.50 5.16 0.10
N LEU A 118 0.64 5.51 -1.19
CA LEU A 118 0.07 6.74 -1.74
C LEU A 118 -1.47 6.71 -1.72
N ALA A 119 -2.10 5.56 -1.94
CA ALA A 119 -3.54 5.43 -1.88
C ALA A 119 -4.08 5.70 -0.46
N PHE A 120 -3.47 5.10 0.57
CA PHE A 120 -3.86 5.34 1.96
C PHE A 120 -3.52 6.76 2.43
N LEU A 121 -2.44 7.36 1.93
CA LEU A 121 -2.14 8.77 2.17
C LEU A 121 -3.24 9.68 1.61
N ALA A 122 -3.64 9.47 0.35
CA ALA A 122 -4.75 10.21 -0.27
C ALA A 122 -6.08 9.97 0.46
N LEU A 123 -6.34 8.76 0.94
CA LEU A 123 -7.51 8.43 1.75
C LEU A 123 -7.50 9.18 3.09
N GLY A 124 -6.35 9.26 3.75
CA GLY A 124 -6.15 10.04 4.97
C GLY A 124 -6.42 11.53 4.78
N ILE A 125 -5.99 12.10 3.64
CA ILE A 125 -6.28 13.49 3.26
C ILE A 125 -7.78 13.69 2.98
N TYR A 126 -8.41 12.75 2.28
CA TYR A 126 -9.85 12.78 2.01
C TYR A 126 -10.68 12.84 3.30
N GLY A 127 -10.45 11.89 4.21
CA GLY A 127 -11.16 11.82 5.50
C GLY A 127 -10.66 12.81 6.55
N GLN A 128 -9.63 13.61 6.24
CA GLN A 128 -8.96 14.53 7.17
C GLN A 128 -8.51 13.83 8.48
N VAL A 129 -8.10 12.57 8.37
CA VAL A 129 -7.67 11.73 9.49
C VAL A 129 -6.15 11.75 9.57
N VAL A 130 -5.61 12.63 10.42
CA VAL A 130 -4.16 12.78 10.64
C VAL A 130 -3.48 11.46 11.01
N TRP A 131 -4.16 10.58 11.74
CA TRP A 131 -3.62 9.27 12.14
C TRP A 131 -3.36 8.36 10.95
N MET A 132 -4.24 8.38 9.94
CA MET A 132 -4.03 7.63 8.70
C MET A 132 -2.85 8.21 7.91
N VAL A 133 -2.73 9.54 7.84
CA VAL A 133 -1.60 10.20 7.16
C VAL A 133 -0.28 9.81 7.81
N LEU A 134 -0.18 9.89 9.15
CA LEU A 134 1.03 9.51 9.88
C LEU A 134 1.35 8.02 9.70
N ALA A 135 0.35 7.14 9.82
CA ALA A 135 0.54 5.71 9.61
C ALA A 135 1.02 5.38 8.19
N ALA A 136 0.45 6.02 7.17
CA ALA A 136 0.87 5.86 5.78
C ALA A 136 2.30 6.35 5.55
N LEU A 137 2.72 7.45 6.17
CA LEU A 137 4.10 7.95 6.09
C LEU A 137 5.08 6.98 6.77
N VAL A 138 4.75 6.47 7.96
CA VAL A 138 5.57 5.48 8.68
C VAL A 138 5.70 4.20 7.87
N LEU A 139 4.58 3.70 7.33
CA LEU A 139 4.56 2.56 6.41
C LEU A 139 5.42 2.82 5.18
N GLY A 140 5.31 4.01 4.59
CA GLY A 140 6.07 4.41 3.41
C GLY A 140 7.57 4.36 3.65
N VAL A 141 8.06 4.89 4.78
CA VAL A 141 9.49 4.85 5.12
C VAL A 141 9.98 3.41 5.28
N GLY A 142 9.23 2.57 6.00
CA GLY A 142 9.60 1.16 6.24
C GLY A 142 9.49 0.32 4.96
N HIS A 143 8.27 0.17 4.45
CA HIS A 143 7.92 -0.75 3.35
C HIS A 143 8.64 -0.39 2.05
N ILE A 144 8.56 0.87 1.59
CA ILE A 144 9.24 1.29 0.36
C ILE A 144 10.76 1.21 0.54
N GLY A 145 11.27 1.55 1.72
CA GLY A 145 12.69 1.43 2.06
C GLY A 145 13.22 0.00 1.88
N ILE A 146 12.53 -1.00 2.44
CA ILE A 146 12.86 -2.42 2.30
C ILE A 146 12.83 -2.85 0.83
N HIS A 147 11.76 -2.50 0.11
CA HIS A 147 11.65 -2.88 -1.30
C HIS A 147 12.72 -2.23 -2.19
N LEU A 148 13.16 -1.00 -1.88
CA LEU A 148 14.28 -0.36 -2.57
C LEU A 148 15.62 -1.02 -2.24
N GLN A 149 15.82 -1.50 -1.00
CA GLN A 149 17.01 -2.27 -0.63
C GLN A 149 17.12 -3.54 -1.48
N HIS A 150 16.07 -4.37 -1.50
CA HIS A 150 16.06 -5.60 -2.30
C HIS A 150 16.26 -5.33 -3.80
N ARG A 151 15.66 -4.26 -4.32
CA ARG A 151 15.86 -3.90 -5.72
C ARG A 151 17.33 -3.59 -6.03
N ARG A 152 18.04 -2.89 -5.14
CA ARG A 152 19.48 -2.60 -5.31
C ARG A 152 20.33 -3.86 -5.25
N GLU A 153 19.99 -4.81 -4.39
CA GLU A 153 20.68 -6.10 -4.30
C GLU A 153 20.51 -6.98 -5.55
N ILE A 154 19.43 -6.78 -6.32
CA ILE A 154 19.18 -7.49 -7.58
C ILE A 154 19.83 -6.78 -8.79
N GLU A 155 19.95 -5.45 -8.73
CA GLU A 155 20.54 -4.65 -9.82
C GLU A 155 22.07 -4.50 -9.72
N GLY A 156 22.66 -4.75 -8.55
CA GLY A 156 24.12 -4.74 -8.30
C GLY A 156 24.76 -6.11 -8.49
#